data_AF-A0A095B8N5-F1
#
_entry.id   AF-A0A095B8N5-F1
#
_cell.length_a   1.000
_cell.length_b   1.000
_cell.length_c   1.000
_cell.angle_alpha   90.00
_cell.angle_beta   90.00
_cell.angle_gamma   90.00
#
_symmetry.space_group_name_H-M   'P 1'
#
loop_
_entity.id
_entity.type
_entity.pdbx_description
1 polymer ?
#
loop_
_entity_poly.entity_id
_entity_poly.type
_entity_poly.pdbx_seq_one_letter_code
_entity_poly.pdbx_strand_id
1 'polypeptide(L)'
;MNRILPAFMAATLLAAPAFATESAAPADHAPPPKAPSAMTPTEIKAHNEGLAQTHPYYIKCRKTLEIGSLVKKNRVCYTNEKWKEVTAQGNQNARDTAEAMVGKGVNSN
;
A
#
# COMPACT_ATOMS: atom_id res chain seq x y z
N MET A 1 49.98 32.64 -37.30
CA MET A 1 49.26 33.22 -36.14
C MET A 1 49.12 32.17 -35.04
N ASN A 2 49.77 32.38 -33.89
CA ASN A 2 49.69 31.54 -32.70
C ASN A 2 48.31 31.60 -32.03
N ARG A 3 47.74 30.45 -31.66
CA ARG A 3 46.70 30.33 -30.62
C ARG A 3 46.94 29.04 -29.82
N ILE A 4 47.64 29.15 -28.69
CA ILE A 4 47.10 29.10 -27.31
C ILE A 4 46.68 27.66 -26.90
N LEU A 5 47.54 26.99 -26.14
CA LEU A 5 47.16 25.92 -25.21
C LEU A 5 46.61 26.58 -23.92
N PRO A 6 45.59 25.99 -23.30
CA PRO A 6 45.70 25.63 -21.88
C PRO A 6 45.02 24.26 -21.61
N ALA A 7 45.70 23.30 -21.00
CA ALA A 7 45.91 23.16 -19.56
C ALA A 7 45.03 22.04 -18.98
N PHE A 8 45.73 21.07 -18.40
CA PHE A 8 45.28 20.07 -17.44
C PHE A 8 44.02 20.45 -16.64
N MET A 9 43.04 19.54 -16.62
CA MET A 9 42.12 19.37 -15.49
C MET A 9 41.86 17.87 -15.32
N ALA A 10 42.68 17.24 -14.49
CA ALA A 10 42.43 15.91 -13.97
C ALA A 10 41.22 16.00 -13.02
N ALA A 11 40.08 15.46 -13.45
CA ALA A 11 38.90 15.34 -12.61
C ALA A 11 39.09 14.17 -11.64
N THR A 12 39.40 14.49 -10.39
CA THR A 12 39.45 13.55 -9.27
C THR A 12 38.05 12.97 -9.02
N LEU A 13 37.93 11.64 -9.17
CA LEU A 13 36.77 10.86 -8.75
C LEU A 13 36.63 10.97 -7.22
N LEU A 14 35.68 11.77 -6.75
CA LEU A 14 35.24 11.76 -5.36
C LEU A 14 34.55 10.42 -5.06
N ALA A 15 35.18 9.62 -4.21
CA ALA A 15 34.56 8.46 -3.59
C ALA A 15 33.38 8.93 -2.72
N ALA A 16 32.17 8.58 -3.12
CA ALA A 16 30.97 8.77 -2.31
C ALA A 16 30.93 7.73 -1.18
N PRO A 17 30.57 8.11 0.06
CA PRO A 17 30.37 7.14 1.13
C PRO A 17 29.13 6.31 0.79
N ALA A 18 29.32 4.99 0.69
CA ALA A 18 28.23 4.03 0.68
C ALA A 18 27.54 4.10 2.05
N PHE A 19 26.40 4.80 2.11
CA PHE A 19 25.46 4.60 3.20
C PHE A 19 24.97 3.15 3.11
N ALA A 20 25.54 2.29 3.95
CA ALA A 20 24.94 1.00 4.25
C ALA A 20 23.58 1.28 4.89
N THR A 21 22.52 1.25 4.08
CA THR A 21 21.18 0.97 4.58
C THR A 21 21.29 -0.41 5.22
N GLU A 22 21.32 -0.43 6.55
CA GLU A 22 21.04 -1.63 7.31
C GLU A 22 19.61 -2.03 6.97
N SER A 23 19.50 -2.92 5.98
CA SER A 23 18.27 -3.60 5.67
C SER A 23 17.95 -4.45 6.87
N ALA A 24 17.14 -3.89 7.79
CA ALA A 24 16.47 -4.68 8.82
C ALA A 24 15.88 -5.89 8.11
N ALA A 25 16.42 -7.07 8.42
CA ALA A 25 15.93 -8.33 7.91
C ALA A 25 14.41 -8.35 8.08
N PRO A 26 13.63 -8.87 7.11
CA PRO A 26 12.20 -9.01 7.30
C PRO A 26 12.04 -9.92 8.51
N ALA A 27 11.68 -9.34 9.65
CA ALA A 27 11.22 -10.13 10.76
C ALA A 27 10.04 -10.94 10.19
N ASP A 28 10.17 -12.27 10.23
CA ASP A 28 9.09 -13.21 9.95
C ASP A 28 7.98 -12.94 10.96
N HIS A 29 7.20 -11.90 10.69
CA HIS A 29 6.07 -11.51 11.51
C HIS A 29 4.95 -12.49 11.20
N ALA A 30 4.42 -13.10 12.24
CA ALA A 30 3.29 -13.99 12.11
C ALA A 30 2.04 -13.23 11.59
N PRO A 31 1.13 -13.92 10.90
CA PRO A 31 -0.20 -13.38 10.61
C PRO A 31 -0.92 -12.94 11.89
N PRO A 32 -1.82 -11.93 11.82
CA PRO A 32 -2.61 -11.51 12.97
C PRO A 32 -3.42 -12.68 13.56
N PRO A 33 -3.50 -12.81 14.91
CA PRO A 33 -4.15 -13.95 15.56
C PRO A 33 -5.68 -13.95 15.42
N LYS A 34 -6.27 -12.82 15.05
CA LYS A 34 -7.71 -12.64 14.83
C LYS A 34 -7.94 -11.65 13.69
N ALA A 35 -9.16 -11.60 13.17
CA ALA A 35 -9.53 -10.66 12.13
C ALA A 35 -9.17 -9.22 12.54
N PRO A 36 -8.43 -8.43 11.73
CA PRO A 36 -7.95 -7.11 12.15
C PRO A 36 -9.06 -6.13 12.51
N SER A 37 -10.27 -6.27 11.94
CA SER A 37 -11.42 -5.44 12.32
C SER A 37 -11.96 -5.73 13.72
N ALA A 38 -11.69 -6.92 14.27
CA ALA A 38 -12.02 -7.30 15.65
C ALA A 38 -10.92 -6.94 16.67
N MET A 39 -9.80 -6.36 16.21
CA MET A 39 -8.74 -5.85 17.07
C MET A 39 -9.04 -4.42 17.52
N THR A 40 -8.59 -4.09 18.73
CA THR A 40 -8.56 -2.73 19.26
C THR A 40 -7.43 -1.92 18.59
N PRO A 41 -7.50 -0.58 18.61
CA PRO A 41 -6.42 0.26 18.06
C PRO A 41 -5.05 0.00 18.71
N THR A 42 -5.02 -0.32 20.00
CA THR A 42 -3.78 -0.65 20.73
C THR A 42 -3.18 -1.96 20.26
N GLU A 43 -4.01 -3.00 20.10
CA GLU A 43 -3.57 -4.30 19.57
C GLU A 43 -3.04 -4.17 18.14
N ILE A 44 -3.69 -3.36 17.30
CA ILE A 44 -3.24 -3.11 15.92
C ILE A 44 -1.90 -2.35 15.92
N LYS A 45 -1.75 -1.35 16.79
CA LYS A 45 -0.49 -0.61 16.91
C LYS A 45 0.65 -1.53 17.32
N ALA A 46 0.43 -2.38 18.32
CA ALA A 46 1.42 -3.35 18.78
C ALA A 46 1.78 -4.36 17.69
N HIS A 47 0.80 -4.85 16.92
CA HIS A 47 1.04 -5.75 15.78
C HIS A 47 1.89 -5.09 14.68
N ASN A 48 1.62 -3.81 14.40
CA ASN A 48 2.34 -3.07 13.36
C ASN A 48 3.71 -2.54 13.81
N GLU A 49 4.05 -2.65 15.09
CA GLU A 49 5.35 -2.21 15.60
C GLU A 49 6.46 -3.10 15.03
N GLY A 50 7.51 -2.49 14.48
CA GLY A 50 8.57 -3.21 13.77
C GLY A 50 8.22 -3.64 12.33
N LEU A 51 6.95 -3.56 11.93
CA LEU A 51 6.55 -3.86 10.55
C LEU A 51 6.73 -2.65 9.62
N ALA A 52 7.36 -2.88 8.47
CA ALA A 52 7.35 -1.91 7.38
C ALA A 52 5.91 -1.72 6.87
N GLN A 53 5.56 -0.48 6.47
CA GLN A 53 4.20 -0.19 5.95
C GLN A 53 3.86 -0.95 4.67
N THR A 54 4.87 -1.42 3.93
CA THR A 54 4.73 -2.26 2.73
C THR A 54 4.60 -3.74 3.05
N HIS A 55 4.80 -4.15 4.31
CA HIS A 55 4.79 -5.54 4.71
C HIS A 55 3.41 -6.18 4.44
N PRO A 56 3.37 -7.44 3.97
CA PRO A 56 2.13 -8.16 3.69
C PRO A 56 1.11 -8.15 4.84
N TYR A 57 1.58 -8.32 6.08
CA TYR A 57 0.76 -8.37 7.29
C TYR A 57 0.59 -7.03 8.01
N TYR A 58 1.10 -5.92 7.45
CA TYR A 58 0.84 -4.62 8.02
C TYR A 58 -0.66 -4.32 7.96
N ILE A 59 -1.27 -4.00 9.11
CA ILE A 59 -2.70 -3.76 9.23
C ILE A 59 -3.00 -2.30 8.91
N LYS A 60 -3.88 -2.07 7.94
CA LYS A 60 -4.40 -0.75 7.58
C LYS A 60 -5.89 -0.67 7.85
N CYS A 61 -6.29 0.33 8.62
CA CYS A 61 -7.70 0.64 8.86
C CYS A 61 -8.16 1.78 7.96
N ARG A 62 -9.34 1.62 7.34
CA ARG A 62 -10.05 2.66 6.62
C ARG A 62 -11.34 2.99 7.37
N LYS A 63 -11.64 4.28 7.51
CA LYS A 63 -12.89 4.77 8.06
C LYS A 63 -13.77 5.29 6.93
N THR A 64 -15.02 4.88 6.90
CA THR A 64 -16.02 5.34 5.93
C THR A 64 -17.22 5.92 6.68
N LEU A 65 -17.85 6.94 6.10
CA LEU A 65 -19.11 7.47 6.61
C LEU A 65 -20.24 6.52 6.20
N GLU A 66 -21.20 6.31 7.08
CA GLU A 66 -22.40 5.54 6.73
C GLU A 66 -23.36 6.42 5.93
N ILE A 67 -23.77 5.95 4.76
CA ILE A 67 -24.76 6.65 3.94
C ILE A 67 -26.06 6.77 4.75
N GLY A 68 -26.59 7.99 4.84
CA GLY A 68 -27.76 8.30 5.67
C GLY A 68 -27.47 8.65 7.13
N SER A 69 -26.19 8.71 7.54
CA SER A 69 -25.79 9.19 8.88
C SER A 69 -24.62 10.17 8.81
N LEU A 70 -24.78 11.35 9.41
CA LEU A 70 -23.71 12.36 9.50
C LEU A 70 -22.67 12.05 10.58
N VAL A 71 -23.02 11.18 11.53
CA VAL A 71 -22.22 10.92 12.74
C VAL A 71 -21.63 9.52 12.77
N LYS A 72 -22.29 8.54 12.15
CA LYS A 72 -21.85 7.14 12.21
C LYS A 72 -20.69 6.89 11.25
N LYS A 73 -19.60 6.36 11.79
CA LYS A 73 -18.38 6.01 11.05
C LYS A 73 -18.13 4.52 11.15
N ASN A 74 -18.11 3.86 10.00
CA ASN A 74 -17.73 2.47 9.90
C ASN A 74 -16.20 2.38 9.82
N ARG A 75 -15.62 1.38 10.49
CA ARG A 75 -14.18 1.11 10.46
C ARG A 75 -13.96 -0.30 9.95
N VAL A 76 -13.17 -0.41 8.88
CA VAL A 76 -12.75 -1.69 8.32
C VAL A 76 -11.23 -1.75 8.34
N CYS A 77 -10.69 -2.77 8.97
CA CYS A 77 -9.26 -3.03 9.07
C CYS A 77 -8.94 -4.38 8.43
N TYR A 78 -7.92 -4.38 7.57
CA TYR A 78 -7.36 -5.57 6.92
C TYR A 78 -5.83 -5.46 6.86
N THR A 79 -5.17 -6.59 6.65
CA THR A 79 -3.76 -6.62 6.26
C THR A 79 -3.59 -6.10 4.83
N ASN A 80 -2.37 -5.69 4.45
CA ASN A 80 -2.08 -5.23 3.10
C ASN A 80 -2.41 -6.29 2.04
N GLU A 81 -2.12 -7.58 2.28
CA GLU A 81 -2.50 -8.66 1.37
C GLU A 81 -4.01 -8.73 1.17
N LYS A 82 -4.78 -8.71 2.27
CA LYS A 82 -6.23 -8.79 2.17
C LYS A 82 -6.82 -7.54 1.50
N TRP A 83 -6.21 -6.37 1.68
CA TRP A 83 -6.60 -5.17 0.92
C TRP A 83 -6.40 -5.33 -0.59
N LYS A 84 -5.35 -6.01 -1.04
CA LYS A 84 -5.15 -6.28 -2.47
C LYS A 84 -6.28 -7.16 -3.01
N GLU A 85 -6.62 -8.22 -2.30
CA GLU A 85 -7.71 -9.14 -2.66
C GLU A 85 -9.07 -8.41 -2.69
N VAL A 86 -9.42 -7.70 -1.61
CA VAL A 86 -10.70 -6.97 -1.51
C VAL A 86 -10.82 -5.90 -2.59
N THR A 87 -9.73 -5.22 -2.94
CA THR A 87 -9.73 -4.22 -4.02
C THR A 87 -9.95 -4.87 -5.38
N ALA A 88 -9.24 -5.98 -5.65
CA ALA A 88 -9.40 -6.71 -6.90
C ALA A 88 -10.83 -7.25 -7.06
N GLN A 89 -11.36 -7.90 -6.00
CA GLN A 89 -12.74 -8.41 -6.00
C GLN A 89 -13.77 -7.28 -6.14
N GLY A 90 -13.58 -6.16 -5.43
CA GLY A 90 -14.48 -5.02 -5.53
C GLY A 90 -14.54 -4.44 -6.95
N ASN A 91 -13.38 -4.35 -7.62
CA ASN A 91 -13.32 -3.91 -9.01
C ASN A 91 -14.01 -4.90 -9.96
N GLN A 92 -13.83 -6.21 -9.74
CA GLN A 92 -14.50 -7.23 -10.54
C GLN A 92 -16.01 -7.18 -10.37
N ASN A 93 -16.50 -7.14 -9.12
CA ASN A 93 -17.93 -7.03 -8.82
C ASN A 93 -18.58 -5.81 -9.48
N ALA A 94 -17.86 -4.68 -9.52
CA ALA A 94 -18.35 -3.47 -10.18
C ALA A 94 -18.50 -3.67 -11.71
N ARG A 95 -17.55 -4.36 -12.34
CA ARG A 95 -17.61 -4.71 -13.77
C ARG A 95 -18.75 -5.67 -14.06
N ASP A 96 -18.85 -6.76 -13.30
CA ASP A 96 -19.89 -7.77 -13.45
C ASP A 96 -21.28 -7.16 -13.29
N THR A 97 -21.43 -6.24 -12.32
CA THR A 97 -22.68 -5.49 -12.11
C THR A 97 -23.01 -4.63 -13.33
N ALA A 98 -22.04 -3.89 -13.87
CA ALA A 98 -22.26 -3.06 -15.05
C ALA A 98 -22.63 -3.91 -16.28
N GLU A 99 -21.94 -5.03 -16.50
CA GLU A 99 -22.22 -5.97 -17.59
C GLU A 99 -23.62 -6.58 -17.48
N ALA A 100 -24.03 -6.99 -16.27
CA ALA A 100 -25.36 -7.52 -16.03
C ALA A 100 -26.47 -6.49 -16.33
N MET A 101 -26.23 -5.21 -16.05
CA MET A 101 -27.19 -4.14 -16.32
C MET A 101 -27.26 -3.81 -17.82
N VAL A 102 -26.12 -3.81 -18.53
CA VAL A 102 -26.09 -3.60 -19.99
C VAL A 102 -26.70 -4.78 -20.74
N GLY A 103 -26.37 -6.02 -20.36
CA GLY A 103 -26.89 -7.22 -21.02
C GLY A 103 -28.42 -7.34 -20.92
N LYS A 104 -29.04 -6.85 -19.84
CA LYS A 104 -30.50 -6.76 -19.71
C LYS A 104 -31.12 -5.69 -20.61
N GLY A 105 -30.40 -4.60 -20.89
CA GLY A 105 -30.84 -3.53 -21.78
C GLY A 105 -30.79 -3.89 -23.26
N VAL A 106 -29.85 -4.75 -23.68
CA VAL A 106 -29.68 -5.15 -25.08
C VAL A 106 -30.62 -6.29 -25.49
N ASN A 107 -31.03 -7.15 -24.55
CA ASN A 107 -31.83 -8.36 -24.83
C ASN A 107 -33.35 -8.21 -24.57
N SER A 108 -33.84 -6.98 -24.39
CA SER A 108 -35.27 -6.68 -24.14
C SER A 108 -36.00 -6.16 -25.39
N ASN A 109 -35.58 -6.58 -26.59
CA ASN A 109 -36.19 -6.19 -27.87
C ASN A 109 -36.71 -7.42 -28.62
#